data_AF-A0A8T6FV01-F1
#
_entry.id   AF-A0A8T6FV01-F1
#
_cell.length_a   1.000
_cell.length_b   1.000
_cell.length_c   1.000
_cell.angle_alpha   90.00
_cell.angle_beta   90.00
_cell.angle_gamma   90.00
#
_symmetry.space_group_name_H-M   'P 1'
#
loop_
_entity.id
_entity.type
_entity.pdbx_description
1 polymer ?
#
loop_
_entity_poly.entity_id
_entity_poly.type
_entity_poly.pdbx_seq_one_letter_code
_entity_poly.pdbx_strand_id
1 'polypeptide(L)'
;MLEHKGYVGEVVYDDQAEVLHVRVTNSGSYPIANAEATDVKGVTREFWRSIDEYLDGCMELGIDPAAPTQVPPRHERADWLVAPE
;
A
#
# COMPACT_ATOMS: atom_id res chain seq x y z
N MET A 1 -0.17 6.32 10.81
CA MET A 1 0.55 5.57 9.76
C MET A 1 0.67 4.14 10.20
N LEU A 2 0.37 3.20 9.29
CA LEU A 2 0.43 1.76 9.51
C LEU A 2 1.56 1.17 8.64
N GLU A 3 2.15 0.07 9.08
CA GLU A 3 3.16 -0.66 8.33
C GLU A 3 2.91 -2.17 8.46
N HIS A 4 3.06 -2.90 7.35
CA HIS A 4 2.99 -4.36 7.35
C HIS A 4 3.74 -4.94 6.15
N LYS A 5 4.67 -5.87 6.39
CA LYS A 5 5.49 -6.52 5.34
C LYS A 5 6.14 -5.52 4.35
N GLY A 6 6.53 -4.34 4.85
CA GLY A 6 7.12 -3.26 4.06
C GLY A 6 6.12 -2.35 3.35
N TYR A 7 4.81 -2.63 3.36
CA TYR A 7 3.78 -1.74 2.86
C TYR A 7 3.40 -0.70 3.91
N VAL A 8 3.23 0.54 3.48
CA VAL A 8 2.91 1.69 4.32
C VAL A 8 1.49 2.16 4.02
N GLY A 9 0.65 2.18 5.05
CA GLY A 9 -0.73 2.65 5.00
C GLY A 9 -0.89 4.03 5.65
N GLU A 10 -1.46 4.97 4.90
CA GLU A 10 -1.96 6.23 5.43
C GLU A 10 -3.42 6.06 5.85
N VAL A 11 -3.76 6.49 7.07
CA VAL A 11 -5.13 6.43 7.59
C VAL A 11 -5.74 7.82 7.54
N VAL A 12 -6.89 7.94 6.88
CA VAL A 12 -7.65 9.18 6.73
C VAL A 12 -9.02 8.96 7.35
N TYR A 13 -9.43 9.86 8.25
CA TYR A 13 -10.79 9.88 8.76
C TYR A 13 -11.68 10.68 7.81
N ASP A 14 -12.76 10.08 7.36
CA ASP A 14 -13.85 10.75 6.67
C ASP A 14 -14.91 11.14 7.70
N ASP A 15 -15.08 12.45 7.90
CA ASP A 15 -16.01 13.02 8.88
C ASP A 15 -17.47 12.99 8.42
N GLN A 16 -17.71 12.88 7.11
CA GLN A 16 -19.06 12.80 6.55
C GLN A 16 -19.62 11.38 6.67
N ALA A 17 -18.76 10.38 6.51
CA ALA A 17 -19.10 8.96 6.61
C ALA A 17 -18.81 8.36 8.01
N GLU A 18 -18.10 9.08 8.87
CA GLU A 18 -17.65 8.64 10.20
C GLU A 18 -16.81 7.34 10.17
N VAL A 19 -15.98 7.18 9.14
CA VAL A 19 -15.13 5.99 8.94
C VAL A 19 -13.67 6.36 8.76
N LEU A 20 -12.80 5.42 9.12
CA LEU A 20 -11.35 5.47 8.87
C LEU A 20 -11.07 4.70 7.59
N HIS A 21 -10.58 5.40 6.57
CA HIS A 21 -10.03 4.79 5.36
C HIS A 21 -8.53 4.56 5.53
N VAL A 22 -8.03 3.48 4.96
CA VAL A 22 -6.59 3.26 4.79
C VAL A 22 -6.24 3.15 3.32
N ARG A 23 -5.16 3.83 2.93
CA ARG A 23 -4.60 3.80 1.58
C ARG A 23 -3.13 3.40 1.64
N VAL A 24 -2.74 2.39 0.87
CA VAL A 24 -1.32 2.05 0.69
C VAL A 24 -0.64 3.13 -0.16
N THR A 25 0.46 3.70 0.34
CA THR A 25 1.13 4.85 -0.30
C THR A 25 2.40 4.45 -1.06
N ASN A 26 2.94 3.27 -0.81
CA ASN A 26 4.20 2.82 -1.40
C ASN A 26 4.06 1.63 -2.37
N SER A 27 2.86 1.32 -2.87
CA SER A 27 2.62 0.24 -3.85
C SER A 27 2.54 0.71 -5.32
N GLY A 28 2.97 1.94 -5.61
CA GLY A 28 2.84 2.55 -6.93
C GLY A 28 1.38 2.77 -7.35
N SER A 29 1.07 2.55 -8.63
CA SER A 29 -0.29 2.71 -9.19
C SER A 29 -1.23 1.55 -8.88
N TYR A 30 -0.75 0.48 -8.24
CA TYR A 30 -1.60 -0.64 -7.86
C TYR A 30 -2.40 -0.28 -6.60
N PRO A 31 -3.74 -0.25 -6.67
CA PRO A 31 -4.57 0.01 -5.51
C PRO A 31 -4.59 -1.25 -4.64
N ILE A 32 -3.55 -1.45 -3.84
CA ILE A 32 -3.58 -2.44 -2.78
C ILE A 32 -4.42 -1.84 -1.66
N ALA A 33 -5.59 -2.43 -1.44
CA ALA A 33 -6.54 -2.15 -0.36
C ALA A 33 -7.11 -0.72 -0.30
N ASN A 34 -8.41 -0.59 -0.59
CA ASN A 34 -9.25 0.37 0.12
C ASN A 34 -9.88 -0.40 1.27
N ALA A 35 -9.39 -0.21 2.49
CA ALA A 35 -10.03 -0.77 3.68
C ALA A 35 -10.65 0.36 4.50
N GLU A 36 -11.78 0.06 5.12
CA GLU A 36 -12.54 0.99 5.94
C GLU A 36 -12.95 0.34 7.27
N ALA A 37 -12.96 1.12 8.35
CA ALA A 37 -13.50 0.68 9.63
C ALA A 37 -13.91 1.89 10.49
N THR A 38 -14.72 1.65 11.51
CA THR A 38 -15.16 2.68 12.47
C THR A 38 -14.19 2.86 13.64
N ASP A 39 -13.15 2.03 13.74
CA ASP A 39 -12.17 2.09 14.81
C ASP A 39 -10.75 1.71 14.34
N VAL A 40 -9.75 2.15 15.11
CA VAL A 40 -8.32 1.98 14.79
C VAL A 40 -7.91 0.50 14.73
N LYS A 41 -8.49 -0.36 15.58
CA LYS A 41 -8.17 -1.80 15.56
C LYS A 41 -8.75 -2.46 14.31
N GLY A 42 -9.96 -2.08 13.92
CA GLY A 42 -10.62 -2.50 12.70
C GLY A 42 -9.77 -2.14 11.49
N VAL A 43 -9.45 -0.86 11.30
CA VAL A 43 -8.72 -0.42 10.10
C VAL A 43 -7.32 -1.04 10.02
N THR A 44 -6.67 -1.26 11.16
CA THR A 44 -5.37 -1.96 11.22
C THR A 44 -5.47 -3.42 10.79
N ARG A 45 -6.49 -4.15 11.25
CA ARG A 45 -6.72 -5.54 10.87
C ARG A 45 -7.06 -5.66 9.39
N GLU A 46 -7.95 -4.82 8.89
CA GLU A 46 -8.36 -4.84 7.48
C GLU A 46 -7.18 -4.48 6.55
N PHE A 47 -6.32 -3.53 6.98
CA PHE A 47 -5.06 -3.22 6.31
C PHE A 47 -4.15 -4.45 6.20
N TRP A 48 -3.84 -5.11 7.31
CA TRP A 48 -2.97 -6.30 7.31
C TRP A 48 -3.54 -7.44 6.48
N ARG A 49 -4.85 -7.70 6.62
CA ARG A 49 -5.54 -8.75 5.84
C ARG A 49 -5.40 -8.49 4.35
N SER A 50 -5.63 -7.25 3.90
CA SER A 50 -5.59 -6.95 2.47
C SER A 50 -4.18 -7.03 1.88
N ILE A 51 -3.15 -6.67 2.65
CA ILE A 51 -1.75 -6.91 2.23
C ILE A 51 -1.45 -8.41 2.14
N ASP A 52 -1.92 -9.21 3.12
CA ASP A 52 -1.69 -10.65 3.11
C ASP A 52 -2.39 -11.32 1.93
N GLU A 53 -3.67 -11.01 1.68
CA GLU A 53 -4.44 -11.49 0.53
C GLU A 53 -3.79 -11.10 -0.81
N TYR A 54 -3.24 -9.88 -0.91
CA TYR A 54 -2.52 -9.44 -2.09
C TYR A 54 -1.27 -10.29 -2.35
N LEU A 55 -0.44 -10.50 -1.32
CA LEU A 55 0.79 -11.27 -1.42
C LEU A 55 0.52 -12.75 -1.73
N ASP A 56 -0.50 -13.32 -1.09
CA ASP A 56 -0.94 -14.70 -1.35
C ASP A 56 -1.42 -14.84 -2.80
N GLY A 57 -2.21 -13.89 -3.31
CA GLY A 57 -2.64 -13.88 -4.71
C GLY A 57 -1.47 -13.76 -5.70
N CYS A 58 -0.47 -12.93 -5.41
CA CYS A 58 0.76 -12.85 -6.20
C CYS A 58 1.51 -14.20 -6.22
N MET A 59 1.63 -14.86 -5.07
CA MET A 59 2.28 -16.17 -4.93
C MET A 59 1.54 -17.25 -5.73
N GLU A 60 0.20 -17.30 -5.64
CA GLU A 60 -0.63 -18.27 -6.37
C GLU A 60 -0.51 -18.12 -7.89
N LEU A 61 -0.38 -16.88 -8.37
CA LEU A 61 -0.23 -16.58 -9.79
C LEU A 61 1.22 -16.69 -10.29
N GLY A 62 2.18 -16.89 -9.40
CA GLY A 62 3.61 -16.85 -9.73
C GLY A 62 4.07 -15.49 -10.26
N ILE A 63 3.41 -14.42 -9.81
CA ILE A 63 3.71 -13.03 -10.20
C ILE A 63 4.48 -12.38 -9.06
N ASP A 64 5.53 -11.65 -9.39
CA ASP A 64 6.23 -10.83 -8.40
C ASP A 64 5.29 -9.72 -7.90
N PRO A 65 5.05 -9.63 -6.57
CA PRO A 65 4.25 -8.54 -6.03
C PRO A 65 4.90 -7.21 -6.38
N ALA A 66 4.08 -6.23 -6.73
CA ALA A 66 4.50 -4.86 -6.92
C ALA A 66 5.21 -4.43 -5.64
N ALA A 67 6.54 -4.35 -5.73
CA ALA A 67 7.36 -4.11 -4.56
C ALA A 67 6.84 -2.86 -3.85
N PRO A 68 6.78 -2.85 -2.51
CA PRO A 68 6.62 -1.61 -1.78
C PRO A 68 7.80 -0.75 -2.17
N THR A 69 7.60 0.16 -3.13
CA THR A 69 8.64 0.90 -3.82
C THR A 69 9.65 1.34 -2.77
N GLN A 70 10.83 0.71 -2.81
CA GLN A 70 12.02 1.34 -2.32
C GLN A 70 12.18 2.52 -3.24
N VAL A 71 11.50 3.61 -2.92
CA VAL A 71 11.76 4.88 -3.56
C VAL A 71 13.20 5.15 -3.19
N PRO A 72 14.17 5.02 -4.12
CA PRO A 72 15.54 5.23 -3.74
C PRO A 72 15.65 6.70 -3.31
N PRO A 73 16.44 6.99 -2.26
CA PRO A 73 16.61 8.35 -1.76
C PRO A 73 16.90 9.31 -2.92
N ARG A 74 16.43 10.56 -2.82
CA ARG A 74 16.37 11.54 -3.93
C ARG A 74 17.66 11.66 -4.78
N HIS A 75 18.83 11.30 -4.24
CA HIS A 75 20.12 11.32 -4.94
C HIS A 75 20.33 10.15 -5.94
N GLU A 76 19.54 9.09 -5.87
CA GLU A 76 19.63 7.87 -6.71
C GLU A 76 18.52 7.82 -7.78
N ARG A 77 17.73 8.89 -7.93
CA ARG A 77 16.64 8.98 -8.93
C ARG A 77 17.08 9.50 -10.31
N ALA A 78 18.38 9.77 -10.50
CA ALA A 78 18.90 10.37 -11.73
C ALA A 78 18.74 9.46 -12.96
N ASP A 79 18.70 8.14 -12.75
CA ASP A 79 18.76 7.14 -13.82
C ASP A 79 17.39 6.82 -14.44
N TRP A 80 16.31 7.37 -13.89
CA TRP A 80 14.92 7.08 -14.30
C TRP A 80 14.35 8.12 -15.29
N LEU A 81 15.09 9.20 -15.59
CA LEU A 81 14.68 10.25 -16.54
C LEU A 81 15.16 9.99 -17.97
N VAL A 82 15.89 8.91 -18.21
CA VAL A 82 16.26 8.48 -19.57
C VAL A 82 15.29 7.39 -19.99
N ALA A 83 14.13 7.79 -20.52
CA ALA A 83 13.31 6.89 -21.31
C ALA A 83 14.14 6.46 -22.55
N PRO A 84 14.20 5.17 -22.92
CA PRO A 84 14.82 4.79 -24.18
C PRO A 84 14.01 5.40 -25.34
N GLU A 85 14.71 6.04 -26.28
CA GLU A 85 14.15 6.54 -27.55
C GLU A 85 13.54 5.43 -28.41
#